data_AF-W4UP81-F1
#
_entry.id   AF-W4UP81-F1
#
_cell.length_a   1.000
_cell.length_b   1.000
_cell.length_c   1.000
_cell.angle_alpha   90.00
_cell.angle_beta   90.00
_cell.angle_gamma   90.00
#
_symmetry.space_group_name_H-M   'P 1'
#
loop_
_entity.id
_entity.type
_entity.pdbx_description
1 polymer ?
#
loop_
_entity_poly.entity_id
_entity_poly.type
_entity_poly.pdbx_seq_one_letter_code
_entity_poly.pdbx_strand_id
1 'polypeptide(L)'
;MVRNPFITSGYISADYFCDRRFESERFIREVVNGNNLALVSTRRMGKTGLIRHCFQYPEIRKNYYTFFIDIYDSRSLRDLVFALSKEILEGLKPPERRRCKAFGNA
;
A
#
# COMPACT_ATOMS: atom_id res chain seq x y z
N MET A 1 -29.72 -14.48 -3.31
CA MET A 1 -28.44 -14.72 -2.59
C MET A 1 -28.13 -13.49 -1.75
N VAL A 2 -28.02 -13.61 -0.43
CA VAL A 2 -27.65 -12.48 0.45
C VAL A 2 -26.14 -12.26 0.34
N ARG A 3 -25.72 -11.08 -0.11
CA ARG A 3 -24.31 -10.70 -0.16
C ARG A 3 -23.86 -10.33 1.25
N ASN A 4 -22.74 -10.90 1.71
CA ASN A 4 -22.18 -10.56 3.01
C ASN A 4 -21.92 -9.04 3.10
N PRO A 5 -22.53 -8.31 4.04
CA PRO A 5 -22.34 -6.87 4.18
C PRO A 5 -20.98 -6.51 4.80
N PHE A 6 -20.26 -7.47 5.38
CA PHE A 6 -18.98 -7.25 6.04
C PHE A 6 -17.81 -7.40 5.07
N ILE A 7 -16.88 -6.46 5.17
CA ILE A 7 -15.59 -6.52 4.49
C ILE A 7 -14.72 -7.52 5.24
N THR A 8 -14.46 -8.66 4.62
CA THR A 8 -13.65 -9.75 5.20
C THR A 8 -12.19 -9.73 4.77
N SER A 9 -11.81 -8.87 3.82
CA SER A 9 -10.47 -8.83 3.25
C SER A 9 -9.90 -7.41 3.15
N GLY A 10 -8.74 -7.22 3.80
CA GLY A 10 -7.81 -6.11 3.58
C GLY A 10 -8.40 -4.69 3.57
N TYR A 11 -7.63 -3.79 2.96
CA TYR A 11 -8.06 -2.41 2.69
C TYR A 11 -8.77 -2.35 1.33
N ILE A 12 -10.00 -1.81 1.31
CA ILE A 12 -10.81 -1.67 0.09
C ILE A 12 -10.78 -0.23 -0.44
N SER A 13 -11.27 0.73 0.35
CA SER A 13 -11.26 2.16 -0.01
C SER A 13 -11.22 3.03 1.24
N ALA A 14 -11.03 4.33 1.02
CA ALA A 14 -11.05 5.32 2.10
C ALA A 14 -12.42 5.39 2.80
N ASP A 15 -13.52 5.15 2.07
CA ASP A 15 -14.90 5.20 2.61
C ASP A 15 -15.15 4.15 3.69
N TYR A 16 -14.39 3.05 3.66
CA TYR A 16 -14.49 1.96 4.62
C TYR A 16 -13.35 1.94 5.65
N PHE A 17 -12.49 2.98 5.66
CA PHE A 17 -11.37 3.06 6.58
C PHE A 17 -11.73 3.90 7.81
N CYS A 18 -11.87 3.24 8.95
CA CYS A 18 -12.41 3.83 10.17
C CYS A 18 -11.32 4.12 11.20
N ASP A 19 -11.60 5.11 12.04
CA ASP A 19 -11.05 5.25 13.40
C ASP A 19 -9.51 5.30 13.53
N ARG A 20 -8.85 6.06 12.66
CA ARG A 20 -7.38 6.25 12.62
C ARG A 20 -6.93 7.64 12.16
N ARG A 21 -7.79 8.65 12.29
CA ARG A 21 -7.60 9.98 11.69
C ARG A 21 -6.31 10.66 12.15
N PHE A 22 -6.07 10.68 13.46
CA PHE A 22 -4.87 11.30 14.03
C PHE A 22 -3.58 10.58 13.61
N GLU A 23 -3.59 9.24 13.55
CA GLU A 23 -2.43 8.48 13.08
C GLU A 23 -2.17 8.70 11.59
N SER A 24 -3.22 8.83 10.77
CA SER A 24 -3.10 9.19 9.36
C SER A 24 -2.48 10.58 9.18
N GLU A 25 -2.99 11.59 9.90
CA GLU A 25 -2.46 12.96 9.87
C GLU A 25 -0.99 13.00 10.27
N ARG A 26 -0.62 12.31 11.35
CA ARG A 26 0.77 12.21 11.78
C ARG A 26 1.62 11.50 10.74
N PHE A 27 1.17 10.36 10.22
CA PHE A 27 1.88 9.62 9.17
C PHE A 27 2.18 10.51 7.97
N ILE A 28 1.18 11.22 7.44
CA ILE A 28 1.32 12.06 6.25
C ILE A 28 2.30 13.19 6.53
N ARG A 29 2.18 13.87 7.67
CA ARG A 29 3.09 14.95 8.07
C ARG A 29 4.54 14.50 8.13
N GLU A 30 4.82 13.39 8.81
CA GLU A 30 6.18 12.85 8.94
C GLU A 30 6.76 12.49 7.57
N VAL A 31 5.99 11.79 6.73
CA VAL A 31 6.45 11.37 5.39
C VAL A 31 6.69 12.56 4.46
N VAL A 32 5.78 13.54 4.44
CA VAL A 32 5.94 14.75 3.61
C VAL A 32 7.16 15.57 4.04
N ASN A 33 7.49 15.55 5.33
CA ASN A 33 8.70 16.18 5.87
C ASN A 33 9.99 15.37 5.61
N GLY A 34 9.91 14.21 4.96
CA GLY A 34 11.07 13.37 4.65
C GLY A 34 11.55 12.49 5.81
N ASN A 35 10.74 12.33 6.86
CA ASN A 35 11.11 11.52 8.01
C ASN A 35 10.88 10.02 7.76
N ASN A 36 11.77 9.19 8.31
CA ASN A 36 11.61 7.74 8.33
C ASN A 36 10.69 7.34 9.49
N LEU A 37 9.60 6.60 9.19
CA LEU A 37 8.60 6.22 10.18
C LEU A 37 8.57 4.71 10.42
N ALA A 38 8.60 4.31 11.69
CA ALA A 38 8.34 2.93 12.12
C ALA A 38 6.94 2.84 12.77
N LEU A 39 6.05 2.03 12.20
CA LEU A 39 4.70 1.79 12.73
C LEU A 39 4.66 0.53 13.61
N VAL A 40 4.48 0.70 14.92
CA VAL A 40 4.43 -0.40 15.88
C VAL A 40 3.07 -0.46 16.56
N SER A 41 2.45 -1.65 16.56
CA SER A 41 1.16 -1.93 17.20
C SER A 41 0.94 -3.44 17.30
N THR A 42 -0.06 -3.87 18.06
CA THR A 42 -0.49 -5.28 18.12
C THR A 42 -0.90 -5.83 16.74
N ARG A 43 -0.92 -7.18 16.61
CA ARG A 43 -1.34 -7.86 15.36
C ARG A 43 -2.79 -7.52 15.02
N ARG A 44 -3.10 -7.48 13.72
CA ARG A 44 -4.45 -7.19 13.17
C ARG A 44 -5.02 -5.79 13.46
N MET A 45 -4.25 -4.87 14.02
CA MET A 45 -4.64 -3.47 14.18
C MET A 45 -4.84 -2.71 12.86
N GLY A 46 -4.45 -3.27 11.71
CA GLY A 46 -4.69 -2.64 10.40
C GLY A 46 -3.56 -1.74 9.90
N LYS A 47 -2.30 -1.94 10.32
CA LYS A 47 -1.13 -1.16 9.85
C LYS A 47 -1.01 -1.09 8.32
N THR A 48 -1.15 -2.24 7.64
CA THR A 48 -1.15 -2.29 6.17
C THR A 48 -2.26 -1.45 5.55
N GLY A 49 -3.44 -1.46 6.17
CA GLY A 49 -4.56 -0.62 5.74
C GLY A 49 -4.28 0.86 5.95
N LEU A 50 -3.69 1.22 7.09
CA LEU A 50 -3.29 2.60 7.39
C LEU A 50 -2.30 3.15 6.34
N ILE A 51 -1.26 2.41 5.99
CA ILE A 51 -0.28 2.83 4.98
C ILE A 51 -0.97 3.06 3.62
N ARG A 52 -1.77 2.09 3.17
CA ARG A 52 -2.50 2.19 1.89
C ARG A 52 -3.53 3.32 1.88
N HIS A 53 -4.16 3.58 3.03
CA HIS A 53 -5.07 4.70 3.21
C HIS A 53 -4.34 6.03 3.07
N CYS A 54 -3.22 6.21 3.78
CA CYS A 54 -2.40 7.43 3.71
C CYS A 54 -1.90 7.71 2.28
N PHE A 55 -1.55 6.67 1.50
CA PHE A 55 -1.15 6.85 0.09
C PHE A 55 -2.25 7.42 -0.81
N GLN A 56 -3.52 7.41 -0.39
CA GLN A 56 -4.60 8.04 -1.16
C GLN A 56 -4.72 9.55 -0.93
N TYR A 57 -4.06 10.09 0.09
CA TYR A 57 -4.13 11.51 0.40
C TYR A 57 -3.47 12.33 -0.71
N PRO A 58 -4.06 13.48 -1.12
CA PRO A 58 -3.53 14.29 -2.21
C PRO A 58 -2.06 14.67 -2.06
N GLU A 59 -1.64 14.96 -0.83
CA GLU A 59 -0.29 15.34 -0.43
C GLU A 59 0.74 14.28 -0.84
N ILE A 60 0.35 13.00 -0.77
CA ILE A 60 1.19 11.87 -1.16
C ILE A 60 0.93 11.50 -2.63
N ARG A 61 -0.33 11.23 -2.98
CA ARG A 61 -0.73 10.67 -4.28
C ARG A 61 -0.31 11.53 -5.48
N LYS A 62 -0.32 12.86 -5.34
CA LYS A 62 0.00 13.77 -6.44
C LYS A 62 1.50 14.09 -6.55
N ASN A 63 2.23 13.99 -5.45
CA ASN A 63 3.58 14.52 -5.34
C ASN A 63 4.66 13.42 -5.28
N TYR A 64 4.27 12.17 -5.00
CA TYR A 64 5.21 11.08 -4.77
C TYR A 64 4.80 9.81 -5.52
N TYR A 65 5.80 9.06 -5.97
CA TYR A 65 5.64 7.65 -6.30
C TYR A 65 5.67 6.83 -5.02
N THR A 66 4.65 6.00 -4.81
CA THR A 66 4.57 5.10 -3.65
C THR A 66 4.73 3.66 -4.09
N PHE A 67 5.68 2.94 -3.49
CA PHE A 67 5.89 1.52 -3.70
C PHE A 67 5.65 0.77 -2.40
N PHE A 68 4.80 -0.26 -2.42
CA PHE A 68 4.49 -1.06 -1.25
C PHE A 68 5.13 -2.44 -1.40
N ILE A 69 6.15 -2.73 -0.61
CA ILE A 69 6.88 -4.00 -0.66
C ILE A 69 6.63 -4.79 0.61
N ASP A 70 6.09 -6.01 0.48
CA ASP A 70 6.01 -6.97 1.57
C ASP A 70 7.29 -7.83 1.57
N ILE A 71 8.06 -7.71 2.63
CA ILE A 71 9.35 -8.41 2.80
C ILE A 71 9.25 -9.62 3.71
N TYR A 72 8.06 -9.99 4.19
CA TYR A 72 7.89 -11.06 5.18
C TYR A 72 8.42 -12.43 4.68
N ASP A 73 8.27 -12.72 3.39
CA ASP A 73 8.75 -13.97 2.79
C ASP A 73 10.14 -13.84 2.15
N SER A 74 10.79 -12.66 2.24
CA SER A 74 12.16 -12.48 1.74
C SER A 74 13.16 -13.11 2.69
N ARG A 75 13.76 -14.24 2.29
CA ARG A 75 14.70 -15.03 3.12
C ARG A 75 16.16 -14.75 2.84
N SER A 76 16.43 -13.99 1.78
CA SER A 76 17.78 -13.60 1.38
C SER A 76 17.81 -12.16 0.88
N LEU A 77 19.01 -11.58 0.83
CA LEU A 77 19.22 -10.27 0.20
C LEU A 77 18.78 -10.28 -1.27
N ARG A 78 18.99 -11.40 -1.97
CA ARG A 78 18.55 -11.57 -3.35
C ARG A 78 17.03 -11.46 -3.47
N ASP A 79 16.29 -12.11 -2.58
CA ASP A 79 14.82 -12.06 -2.58
C ASP A 79 14.31 -10.66 -2.29
N LEU A 80 14.94 -9.95 -1.34
CA LEU A 80 14.62 -8.55 -1.03
C LEU A 80 14.86 -7.65 -2.25
N VAL A 81 16.04 -7.75 -2.87
CA VAL A 81 16.39 -6.95 -4.06
C VAL A 81 15.42 -7.24 -5.21
N PHE A 82 15.04 -8.50 -5.39
CA PHE A 82 14.06 -8.89 -6.40
C PHE A 82 12.67 -8.32 -6.12
N ALA A 83 12.16 -8.43 -4.88
CA ALA A 83 10.87 -7.89 -4.48
C ALA A 83 10.80 -6.36 -4.67
N LEU A 84 11.85 -5.64 -4.25
CA LEU A 84 11.99 -4.20 -4.46
C LEU A 84 11.98 -3.85 -5.95
N SER A 85 12.84 -4.49 -6.74
CA SER A 85 12.99 -4.20 -8.17
C SER A 85 11.69 -4.44 -8.93
N LYS A 86 10.99 -5.54 -8.60
CA LYS A 86 9.72 -5.91 -9.22
C LYS A 86 8.66 -4.83 -8.98
N GLU A 87 8.45 -4.41 -7.73
CA GLU A 87 7.44 -3.41 -7.40
C GLU A 87 7.75 -2.03 -8.00
N ILE A 88 9.02 -1.62 -7.98
CA ILE A 88 9.44 -0.35 -8.58
C ILE A 88 9.19 -0.36 -10.09
N LEU A 89 9.63 -1.40 -10.78
CA LEU A 89 9.48 -1.49 -12.24
C LEU A 89 8.01 -1.57 -12.66
N GLU A 90 7.17 -2.35 -11.97
CA GLU A 90 5.72 -2.39 -12.26
C GLU A 90 5.04 -1.03 -11.97
N GLY A 91 5.43 -0.36 -10.89
CA GLY A 91 4.93 0.96 -10.51
C GLY A 91 5.34 2.08 -11.47
N LEU A 92 6.46 1.96 -12.17
CA LEU A 92 6.94 2.96 -13.14
C LEU A 92 6.53 2.66 -14.59
N LYS A 93 5.95 1.49 -14.89
CA LYS A 93 5.53 1.17 -16.26
C LYS A 93 4.48 2.16 -16.78
N PRO A 94 4.60 2.58 -18.06
CA PRO A 94 3.59 3.42 -18.69
C PRO A 94 2.23 2.69 -18.75
N PRO A 95 1.11 3.43 -18.70
CA PRO A 95 -0.25 2.87 -18.62
C PRO A 95 -0.56 1.81 -19.68
N GLU A 96 -0.03 1.99 -20.89
CA GLU A 96 -0.24 1.11 -22.05
C GLU A 96 0.28 -0.31 -21.82
N ARG A 97 1.40 -0.46 -21.10
CA ARG A 97 2.03 -1.77 -20.83
C ARG A 97 1.43 -2.50 -19.62
N ARG A 98 0.64 -1.82 -18.79
CA ARG A 98 -0.05 -2.46 -17.63
C ARG A 98 -1.23 -3.33 -18.06
N ARG A 99 -1.94 -2.93 -19.13
CA ARG A 99 -3.12 -3.65 -19.65
C ARG A 99 -2.76 -4.98 -20.34
N CYS A 100 -1.59 -5.08 -20.96
CA CYS A 100 -1.20 -6.27 -21.73
C CYS A 100 -1.06 -7.55 -20.88
N LYS A 101 -0.86 -7.45 -19.55
CA LYS A 101 -0.80 -8.63 -18.66
C LYS A 101 -2.17 -9.15 -18.20
N ALA A 102 -3.26 -8.40 -18.44
CA ALA A 102 -4.62 -8.84 -18.06
C ALA A 102 -5.24 -9.84 -19.07
N PHE A 103 -4.62 -10.01 -20.25
CA PHE A 103 -5.00 -10.99 -21.27
C PHE A 103 -4.04 -12.17 -21.23
N GLY A 104 -4.21 -13.05 -20.26
CA GLY A 104 -3.35 -14.22 -20.09
C GLY A 104 -3.85 -15.13 -18.98
N ASN A 105 -5.13 -15.50 -19.05
CA ASN A 105 -5.76 -16.64 -18.39
C ASN A 105 -7.14 -16.80 -19.02
N ALA A 106 -7.17 -17.45 -20.18
CA ALA A 106 -8.33 -18.09 -20.77
C ALA A 106 -7.96 -19.55 -21.01
#